data_AF-A0A356W078-F1
#
_entry.id   AF-A0A356W078-F1
#
_cell.length_a   1.000
_cell.length_b   1.000
_cell.length_c   1.000
_cell.angle_alpha   90.00
_cell.angle_beta   90.00
_cell.angle_gamma   90.00
#
_symmetry.space_group_name_H-M   'P 1'
#
loop_
_entity.id
_entity.type
_entity.pdbx_description
1 polymer ?
#
loop_
_entity_poly.entity_id
_entity_poly.type
_entity_poly.pdbx_seq_one_letter_code
_entity_poly.pdbx_strand_id
1 'polypeptide(L)'
;MSAIQLKKNLYSVGVLNPGLRVFDIIMESKYGTSYNAYLITGRKNILIDTVHADYFDEYLHNIESVVDVSKIDALVMNHTEPDHSGSVAKLLALNPKIRVYCTMPAKKNLGAIANRAFECTVVKQGDSLDYGDGRLEFIIAPMLHWPDSMFTWMPEQKVL
;
A
#
# COMPACT_ATOMS: atom_id res chain seq x y z
N MET A 1 -10.31 -2.66 13.38
CA MET A 1 -9.36 -2.03 14.33
C MET A 1 -9.15 -0.60 13.89
N SER A 2 -9.20 0.41 14.76
CA SER A 2 -8.93 1.80 14.34
C SER A 2 -7.48 1.98 13.88
N ALA A 3 -7.21 3.02 13.08
CA ALA A 3 -5.86 3.40 12.71
C ALA A 3 -4.96 3.61 13.95
N ILE A 4 -3.71 3.18 13.85
CA ILE A 4 -2.72 3.26 14.94
C ILE A 4 -1.61 4.22 14.52
N GLN A 5 -1.38 5.26 15.31
CA GLN A 5 -0.24 6.15 15.09
C GLN A 5 1.06 5.43 15.51
N LEU A 6 1.93 5.15 14.54
CA LEU A 6 3.21 4.48 14.78
C LEU A 6 4.31 5.48 15.14
N LYS A 7 4.32 6.61 14.41
CA LYS A 7 5.22 7.75 14.62
C LYS A 7 4.47 9.03 14.26
N LYS A 8 5.11 10.19 14.47
CA LYS A 8 4.56 11.47 14.03
C LYS A 8 4.26 11.39 12.53
N ASN A 9 3.02 11.66 12.16
CA ASN A 9 2.53 11.66 10.77
C ASN A 9 2.64 10.31 10.04
N LEU A 10 2.84 9.18 10.74
CA LEU A 10 2.85 7.83 10.17
C LEU A 10 1.87 6.95 10.94
N TYR A 11 0.93 6.36 10.20
CA TYR A 11 -0.15 5.55 10.75
C TYR A 11 -0.14 4.16 10.10
N SER A 12 -0.44 3.13 10.90
CA SER A 12 -0.94 1.86 10.38
C SER A 12 -2.44 1.99 10.16
N VAL A 13 -2.88 1.70 8.94
CA VAL A 13 -4.29 1.73 8.52
C VAL A 13 -4.77 0.38 7.99
N GLY A 14 -3.91 -0.65 8.06
CA GLY A 14 -4.24 -2.01 7.65
C GLY A 14 -5.32 -2.67 8.52
N VAL A 15 -5.49 -3.97 8.35
CA VAL A 15 -6.55 -4.75 9.00
C VAL A 15 -6.03 -6.06 9.58
N LEU A 16 -6.75 -6.64 10.53
CA LEU A 16 -6.50 -7.99 11.00
C LEU A 16 -7.43 -8.99 10.33
N ASN A 17 -6.88 -10.15 10.03
CA ASN A 17 -7.63 -11.34 9.68
C ASN A 17 -7.33 -12.45 10.71
N PRO A 18 -7.93 -12.39 11.92
CA PRO A 18 -7.74 -13.41 12.95
C PRO A 18 -8.40 -14.75 12.57
N GLY A 19 -9.22 -14.77 11.50
CA GLY A 19 -9.94 -15.94 11.02
C GLY A 19 -9.15 -16.81 10.04
N LEU A 20 -8.07 -16.30 9.44
CA LEU A 20 -7.26 -17.07 8.50
C LEU A 20 -6.64 -18.29 9.20
N ARG A 21 -6.75 -19.47 8.58
CA ARG A 21 -6.14 -20.70 9.09
C ARG A 21 -5.13 -21.31 8.15
N VAL A 22 -5.32 -21.12 6.85
CA VAL A 22 -4.40 -21.55 5.81
C VAL A 22 -4.12 -20.36 4.91
N PHE A 23 -2.86 -19.94 4.85
CA PHE A 23 -2.37 -18.90 3.96
C PHE A 23 -1.80 -19.52 2.69
N ASP A 24 -2.15 -18.92 1.55
CA ASP A 24 -1.68 -19.28 0.20
C ASP A 24 -1.65 -20.80 -0.06
N ILE A 25 -2.75 -21.46 0.33
CA ILE A 25 -3.06 -22.89 0.13
C ILE A 25 -2.29 -23.86 1.05
N ILE A 26 -1.06 -23.54 1.47
CA ILE A 26 -0.18 -24.52 2.13
C ILE A 26 0.26 -24.15 3.55
N MET A 27 0.25 -22.87 3.92
CA MET A 27 0.87 -22.42 5.17
C MET A 27 -0.16 -22.36 6.30
N GLU A 28 0.08 -23.08 7.39
CA GLU A 28 -0.76 -22.98 8.58
C GLU A 28 -0.57 -21.61 9.27
N SER A 29 -1.68 -20.92 9.52
CA SER A 29 -1.75 -19.65 10.24
C SER A 29 -2.52 -19.84 11.55
N LYS A 30 -1.82 -20.26 12.61
CA LYS A 30 -2.43 -20.60 13.90
C LYS A 30 -3.13 -19.42 14.59
N TYR A 31 -2.63 -18.21 14.35
CA TYR A 31 -3.07 -16.99 15.02
C TYR A 31 -3.73 -16.00 14.05
N GLY A 32 -4.08 -16.45 12.85
CA GLY A 32 -4.50 -15.57 11.77
C GLY A 32 -3.34 -14.73 11.21
N THR A 33 -3.69 -13.69 10.46
CA THR A 33 -2.75 -12.79 9.82
C THR A 33 -3.21 -11.33 9.93
N SER A 34 -2.41 -10.44 9.36
CA SER A 34 -2.72 -9.02 9.17
C SER A 34 -2.43 -8.63 7.74
N TYR A 35 -3.27 -7.78 7.15
CA TYR A 35 -2.94 -7.09 5.90
C TYR A 35 -2.48 -5.68 6.26
N ASN A 36 -1.17 -5.46 6.26
CA ASN A 36 -0.58 -4.21 6.74
C ASN A 36 -0.52 -3.19 5.60
N ALA A 37 -1.04 -2.01 5.88
CA ALA A 37 -0.96 -0.85 5.00
C ALA A 37 -0.70 0.39 5.87
N TYR A 38 0.00 1.37 5.30
CA TYR A 38 0.48 2.52 6.04
C TYR A 38 0.05 3.82 5.38
N LEU A 39 -0.16 4.85 6.18
CA LEU A 39 -0.53 6.18 5.74
C LEU A 39 0.45 7.20 6.32
N ILE A 40 1.10 7.95 5.44
CA ILE A 40 1.92 9.11 5.77
C ILE A 40 1.08 10.36 5.50
N THR A 41 1.03 11.27 6.46
CA THR A 41 0.24 12.52 6.35
C THR A 41 1.13 13.75 6.38
N GLY A 42 0.74 14.84 5.72
CA GLY A 42 1.50 16.09 5.77
C GLY A 42 1.15 17.00 4.60
N ARG A 43 2.19 17.54 3.95
CA ARG A 43 2.01 18.31 2.70
C ARG A 43 1.46 17.46 1.56
N LYS A 44 1.86 16.19 1.52
CA LYS A 44 1.24 15.16 0.71
C LYS A 44 0.84 13.98 1.59
N ASN A 45 -0.31 13.39 1.31
CA ASN A 45 -0.78 12.18 1.95
C ASN A 45 -0.44 10.98 1.06
N ILE A 46 0.36 10.07 1.58
CA ILE A 46 0.89 8.92 0.84
C ILE A 46 0.40 7.64 1.50
N LEU A 47 -0.30 6.82 0.74
CA LEU A 47 -0.72 5.48 1.15
C LEU A 47 0.33 4.47 0.66
N ILE A 48 0.68 3.50 1.50
CA ILE A 48 1.63 2.43 1.18
C ILE A 48 0.89 1.10 1.31
N ASP A 49 0.83 0.39 0.18
CA ASP A 49 0.09 -0.85 -0.05
C ASP A 49 -1.42 -0.74 0.23
N THR A 50 -2.15 -1.76 -0.19
CA THR A 50 -3.57 -1.93 0.15
C THR A 50 -3.77 -3.27 0.85
N VAL A 51 -5.02 -3.71 0.97
CA VAL A 51 -5.38 -4.95 1.66
C VAL A 51 -6.18 -5.87 0.74
N HIS A 52 -6.38 -7.11 1.18
CA HIS A 52 -7.28 -8.05 0.53
C HIS A 52 -8.68 -7.45 0.30
N ALA A 53 -9.29 -7.74 -0.85
CA ALA A 53 -10.51 -7.06 -1.31
C ALA A 53 -11.71 -7.18 -0.35
N ASP A 54 -11.78 -8.28 0.39
CA ASP A 54 -12.82 -8.57 1.39
C ASP A 54 -12.76 -7.66 2.61
N TYR A 55 -11.60 -7.04 2.87
CA TYR A 55 -11.37 -6.16 4.01
C TYR A 55 -11.39 -4.67 3.64
N PHE A 56 -11.83 -4.35 2.41
CA PHE A 56 -11.81 -2.98 1.90
C PHE A 56 -12.56 -1.99 2.79
N ASP A 57 -13.74 -2.37 3.30
CA ASP A 57 -14.58 -1.42 4.05
C ASP A 57 -13.96 -1.05 5.40
N GLU A 58 -13.34 -2.01 6.10
CA GLU A 58 -12.59 -1.74 7.33
C GLU A 58 -11.33 -0.93 7.05
N TYR A 59 -10.61 -1.25 5.97
CA TYR A 59 -9.44 -0.50 5.53
C TYR A 59 -9.78 0.96 5.18
N LEU A 60 -10.87 1.19 4.45
CA LEU A 60 -11.36 2.52 4.12
C LEU A 60 -11.74 3.29 5.38
N HIS A 61 -12.45 2.66 6.31
CA HIS A 61 -12.78 3.27 7.60
C HIS A 61 -11.52 3.70 8.37
N ASN A 62 -10.47 2.88 8.35
CA ASN A 62 -9.21 3.19 9.00
C ASN A 62 -8.51 4.39 8.36
N ILE A 63 -8.46 4.44 7.03
CA ILE A 63 -7.94 5.59 6.29
C ILE A 63 -8.72 6.86 6.66
N GLU A 64 -10.06 6.81 6.55
CA GLU A 64 -10.95 7.97 6.76
C GLU A 64 -10.96 8.47 8.20
N SER A 65 -10.59 7.62 9.16
CA SER A 65 -10.36 8.04 10.56
C SER A 65 -9.16 8.99 10.73
N VAL A 66 -8.25 9.01 9.75
CA VAL A 66 -7.05 9.87 9.75
C VAL A 66 -7.15 10.98 8.71
N VAL A 67 -7.56 10.65 7.47
CA VAL A 67 -7.67 11.59 6.37
C VAL A 67 -8.76 11.17 5.40
N ASP A 68 -9.48 12.14 4.84
CA ASP A 68 -10.40 11.91 3.72
C ASP A 68 -9.67 11.22 2.56
N VAL A 69 -10.21 10.10 2.09
CA VAL A 69 -9.62 9.29 1.01
C VAL A 69 -9.38 10.10 -0.27
N SER A 70 -10.20 11.14 -0.51
CA SER A 70 -10.06 12.02 -1.67
C SER A 70 -8.84 12.94 -1.59
N LYS A 71 -8.22 13.06 -0.41
CA LYS A 71 -7.03 13.88 -0.16
C LYS A 71 -5.73 13.08 -0.22
N ILE A 72 -5.80 11.80 -0.57
CA ILE A 72 -4.61 10.98 -0.79
C ILE A 72 -4.00 11.38 -2.14
N ASP A 73 -2.74 11.79 -2.12
CA ASP A 73 -2.02 12.29 -3.30
C ASP A 73 -1.37 11.13 -4.07
N ALA A 74 -0.87 10.13 -3.35
CA ALA A 74 -0.18 9.00 -3.95
C ALA A 74 -0.45 7.67 -3.24
N LEU A 75 -0.41 6.61 -4.02
CA LEU A 75 -0.39 5.22 -3.56
C LEU A 75 0.94 4.59 -3.99
N VAL A 76 1.72 4.11 -3.04
CA VAL A 76 2.90 3.29 -3.29
C VAL A 76 2.47 1.83 -3.22
N MET A 77 2.70 1.07 -4.28
CA MET A 77 2.47 -0.39 -4.30
C MET A 77 3.82 -1.10 -4.32
N ASN A 78 4.24 -1.60 -3.16
CA ASN A 78 5.47 -2.39 -3.02
C ASN A 78 5.34 -3.76 -3.68
N HIS A 79 4.12 -4.31 -3.68
CA HIS A 79 3.84 -5.65 -4.16
C HIS A 79 2.40 -5.77 -4.69
N THR A 80 2.13 -6.78 -5.53
CA THR A 80 0.88 -6.91 -6.29
C THR A 80 0.12 -8.22 -6.08
N GLU A 81 0.56 -9.12 -5.20
CA GLU A 81 -0.24 -10.28 -4.81
C GLU A 81 -1.62 -9.85 -4.23
N PRO A 82 -2.70 -10.63 -4.41
CA PRO A 82 -4.08 -10.16 -4.14
C PRO A 82 -4.35 -9.71 -2.70
N ASP A 83 -3.59 -10.18 -1.72
CA ASP A 83 -3.67 -9.73 -0.34
C ASP A 83 -3.08 -8.32 -0.11
N HIS A 84 -2.20 -7.86 -0.99
CA HIS A 84 -1.69 -6.49 -1.04
C HIS A 84 -2.45 -5.59 -2.02
N SER A 85 -2.92 -6.13 -3.13
CA SER A 85 -3.46 -5.35 -4.25
C SER A 85 -4.97 -5.43 -4.44
N GLY A 86 -5.65 -6.33 -3.71
CA GLY A 86 -7.07 -6.63 -3.92
C GLY A 86 -7.99 -5.43 -3.78
N SER A 87 -7.59 -4.42 -3.00
CA SER A 87 -8.36 -3.21 -2.76
C SER A 87 -8.06 -2.05 -3.72
N VAL A 88 -7.05 -2.17 -4.60
CA VAL A 88 -6.61 -1.08 -5.49
C VAL A 88 -7.74 -0.59 -6.40
N ALA A 89 -8.51 -1.50 -7.01
CA ALA A 89 -9.58 -1.12 -7.93
C ALA A 89 -10.67 -0.26 -7.26
N LYS A 90 -11.04 -0.64 -6.02
CA LYS A 90 -12.03 0.07 -5.21
C LYS A 90 -11.49 1.43 -4.75
N LEU A 91 -10.24 1.50 -4.31
CA LEU A 91 -9.58 2.76 -3.93
C LEU A 91 -9.52 3.74 -5.11
N LEU A 92 -9.13 3.28 -6.30
CA LEU A 92 -9.09 4.11 -7.52
C LEU A 92 -10.48 4.59 -7.97
N ALA A 93 -11.56 3.88 -7.59
CA ALA A 93 -12.91 4.35 -7.86
C ALA A 93 -13.29 5.54 -6.98
N LEU A 94 -12.85 5.55 -5.71
CA LEU A 94 -13.11 6.64 -4.77
C LEU A 94 -12.19 7.84 -5.00
N ASN A 95 -10.92 7.60 -5.34
CA ASN A 95 -9.96 8.64 -5.66
C ASN A 95 -9.27 8.38 -7.02
N PRO A 96 -9.90 8.77 -8.14
CA PRO A 96 -9.34 8.57 -9.47
C PRO A 96 -8.09 9.41 -9.78
N LYS A 97 -7.77 10.40 -8.94
CA LYS A 97 -6.67 11.34 -9.15
C LYS A 97 -5.37 10.90 -8.48
N ILE A 98 -5.42 9.86 -7.64
CA ILE A 98 -4.26 9.34 -6.94
C ILE A 98 -3.21 8.86 -7.94
N ARG A 99 -1.95 9.23 -7.71
CA ARG A 99 -0.84 8.73 -8.53
C ARG A 99 -0.24 7.48 -7.91
N VAL A 100 -0.22 6.39 -8.66
CA VAL A 100 0.36 5.12 -8.22
C VAL A 100 1.86 5.10 -8.51
N TYR A 101 2.67 4.72 -7.53
CA TYR A 101 4.11 4.51 -7.65
C TYR A 101 4.42 3.03 -7.45
N CYS A 102 5.04 2.40 -8.44
CA CYS A 102 5.31 0.96 -8.41
C CYS A 102 6.43 0.58 -9.39
N THR A 103 6.87 -0.67 -9.35
CA THR A 103 7.83 -1.21 -10.33
C THR A 103 7.19 -1.43 -11.71
N MET A 104 8.02 -1.70 -12.74
CA MET A 104 7.51 -2.01 -14.08
C MET A 104 6.65 -3.29 -14.11
N PRO A 105 7.05 -4.40 -13.46
CA PRO A 105 6.19 -5.58 -13.38
C PRO A 105 4.91 -5.30 -12.59
N ALA A 106 4.99 -4.53 -11.50
CA ALA A 106 3.81 -4.12 -10.74
C ALA A 106 2.82 -3.36 -11.62
N LYS A 107 3.28 -2.41 -12.45
CA LYS A 107 2.40 -1.64 -13.35
C LYS A 107 1.59 -2.54 -14.28
N LYS A 108 2.23 -3.59 -14.82
CA LYS A 108 1.55 -4.58 -15.67
C LYS A 108 0.47 -5.32 -14.87
N ASN A 109 0.81 -5.82 -13.69
CA ASN A 109 -0.12 -6.57 -12.83
C ASN A 109 -1.29 -5.69 -12.38
N LEU A 110 -1.02 -4.50 -11.85
CA LEU A 110 -2.02 -3.52 -11.41
C LEU A 110 -2.94 -3.09 -12.56
N GLY A 111 -2.41 -2.97 -13.78
CA GLY A 111 -3.23 -2.71 -14.97
C GLY A 111 -4.28 -3.80 -15.21
N ALA A 112 -3.91 -5.07 -15.05
CA ALA A 112 -4.84 -6.19 -15.16
C ALA A 112 -5.80 -6.29 -13.96
N ILE A 113 -5.30 -6.11 -12.74
CA ILE A 113 -6.07 -6.20 -11.49
C ILE A 113 -7.10 -5.09 -11.39
N ALA A 114 -6.69 -3.84 -11.60
CA ALA A 114 -7.59 -2.70 -11.54
C ALA A 114 -8.54 -2.64 -12.75
N ASN A 115 -8.14 -3.24 -13.87
CA ASN A 115 -8.88 -3.29 -15.14
C ASN A 115 -9.41 -1.91 -15.58
N ARG A 116 -8.61 -0.87 -15.36
CA ARG A 116 -8.93 0.53 -15.68
C ARG A 116 -7.67 1.37 -15.86
N ALA A 117 -7.81 2.53 -16.50
CA ALA A 117 -6.74 3.52 -16.55
C ALA A 117 -6.58 4.21 -15.19
N PHE A 118 -5.31 4.45 -14.81
CA PHE A 118 -4.94 5.23 -13.63
C PHE A 118 -3.57 5.91 -13.86
N GLU A 119 -3.33 6.99 -13.13
CA GLU A 119 -2.04 7.68 -13.14
C GLU A 119 -0.98 6.81 -12.47
N CYS A 120 0.12 6.53 -13.17
CA CYS A 120 1.15 5.63 -12.67
C CYS A 120 2.55 6.09 -13.05
N THR A 121 3.43 6.20 -12.04
CA THR A 121 4.87 6.40 -12.17
C THR A 121 5.59 5.09 -11.91
N VAL A 122 6.35 4.63 -12.90
CA VAL A 122 7.24 3.47 -12.72
C VAL A 122 8.54 3.95 -12.08
N VAL A 123 8.88 3.36 -10.93
CA VAL A 123 10.10 3.68 -10.18
C VAL A 123 11.19 2.63 -10.41
N LYS A 124 12.44 3.05 -10.24
CA LYS A 124 13.65 2.24 -10.35
C LYS A 124 14.46 2.31 -9.05
N GLN A 125 15.52 1.51 -8.99
CA GLN A 125 16.43 1.47 -7.85
C GLN A 125 16.98 2.87 -7.55
N GLY A 126 16.78 3.35 -6.32
CA GLY A 126 17.28 4.64 -5.88
C GLY A 126 16.44 5.85 -6.31
N ASP A 127 15.35 5.64 -7.06
CA ASP A 127 14.35 6.70 -7.26
C ASP A 127 13.71 7.07 -5.91
N SER A 128 13.15 8.28 -5.85
CA SER A 128 12.51 8.76 -4.63
C SER A 128 11.23 9.55 -4.89
N LEU A 129 10.38 9.61 -3.87
CA LEU A 129 9.15 10.39 -3.82
C LEU A 129 9.22 11.39 -2.67
N ASP A 130 9.31 12.67 -3.01
CA ASP A 130 9.20 13.78 -2.07
C ASP A 130 7.74 13.98 -1.63
N TYR A 131 7.50 13.92 -0.32
CA TYR A 131 6.20 14.15 0.31
C TYR A 131 6.14 15.46 1.11
N GLY A 132 7.14 16.33 0.94
CA GLY A 132 7.21 17.70 1.42
C GLY A 132 7.96 17.88 2.73
N ASP A 133 7.81 16.93 3.68
CA ASP A 133 8.52 16.94 4.97
C ASP A 133 9.68 15.92 5.00
N GLY A 134 9.92 15.24 3.88
CA GLY A 134 10.93 14.23 3.68
C GLY A 134 10.75 13.53 2.34
N ARG A 135 11.44 12.40 2.15
CA ARG A 135 11.33 11.58 0.94
C ARG A 135 11.20 10.10 1.24
N LEU A 136 10.56 9.38 0.32
CA LEU A 136 10.56 7.93 0.29
C LEU A 136 11.57 7.47 -0.77
N GLU A 137 12.43 6.54 -0.43
CA GLU A 137 13.43 5.96 -1.33
C GLU A 137 13.02 4.54 -1.73
N PHE A 138 13.02 4.23 -3.01
CA PHE A 138 12.57 2.93 -3.53
C PHE A 138 13.74 1.97 -3.72
N ILE A 139 13.60 0.77 -3.17
CA ILE A 139 14.58 -0.31 -3.23
C ILE A 139 13.93 -1.49 -3.99
N ILE A 140 14.33 -1.70 -5.23
CA ILE A 140 13.78 -2.77 -6.07
C ILE A 140 14.37 -4.11 -5.64
N ALA A 141 13.49 -5.07 -5.37
CA ALA A 141 13.83 -6.34 -4.75
C ALA A 141 13.11 -7.50 -5.47
N PRO A 142 13.38 -7.71 -6.76
CA PRO A 142 12.63 -8.69 -7.54
C PRO A 142 12.89 -10.10 -7.00
N MET A 143 11.87 -10.96 -7.09
CA MET A 143 11.88 -12.33 -6.57
C MET A 143 11.98 -12.41 -5.04
N LEU A 144 11.67 -11.33 -4.33
CA LEU A 144 11.47 -11.31 -2.87
C LEU A 144 10.02 -10.93 -2.52
N HIS A 145 9.02 -11.76 -2.85
CA HIS A 145 9.10 -13.07 -3.51
C HIS A 145 8.55 -13.07 -4.94
N TRP A 146 8.04 -11.94 -5.43
CA TRP A 146 7.52 -11.81 -6.79
C TRP A 146 8.41 -10.90 -7.65
N PRO A 147 8.28 -10.96 -8.99
CA PRO A 147 9.06 -10.10 -9.89
C PRO A 147 8.85 -8.60 -9.67
N ASP A 148 7.70 -8.21 -9.12
CA ASP A 148 7.33 -6.81 -8.88
C ASP A 148 7.81 -6.23 -7.55
N SER A 149 8.28 -7.07 -6.62
CA SER A 149 8.59 -6.69 -5.26
C SER A 149 9.60 -5.54 -5.16
N MET A 150 9.27 -4.57 -4.30
CA MET A 150 10.16 -3.48 -3.88
C MET A 150 9.91 -3.14 -2.41
N PHE A 151 10.86 -2.43 -1.80
CA PHE A 151 10.70 -1.83 -0.48
C PHE A 151 10.70 -0.30 -0.58
N THR A 152 10.12 0.35 0.43
CA THR A 152 10.03 1.80 0.52
C THR A 152 10.68 2.28 1.81
N TRP A 153 11.87 2.87 1.71
CA TRP A 153 12.61 3.40 2.85
C TRP A 153 12.25 4.85 3.13
N MET A 154 11.98 5.19 4.39
CA MET A 154 11.77 6.55 4.88
C MET A 154 12.95 6.94 5.79
N PRO A 155 13.98 7.63 5.26
CA PRO A 155 15.22 7.92 5.98
C PRO A 155 15.02 8.75 7.24
N GLU A 156 14.15 9.76 7.19
CA GLU A 156 14.00 10.75 8.25
C GLU A 156 13.45 10.13 9.54
N GLN A 157 12.61 9.10 9.42
CA GLN A 157 12.01 8.42 10.56
C GLN A 157 12.59 7.03 10.84
N LYS A 158 13.51 6.57 9.99
CA LYS A 158 14.13 5.25 9.99
C LYS A 158 13.11 4.11 9.93
N VAL A 159 12.26 4.13 8.90
CA VAL A 159 11.21 3.12 8.67
C VAL A 159 11.39 2.50 7.29
N LEU A 160 11.41 1.18 7.22
CA LEU A 160 11.43 0.39 5.98
C LEU A 160 10.09 -0.34 5.84
#